data_AF-X1JUR9-F1
#
_entry.id   AF-X1JUR9-F1
#
_cell.length_a   1.000
_cell.length_b   1.000
_cell.length_c   1.000
_cell.angle_alpha   90.00
_cell.angle_beta   90.00
_cell.angle_gamma   90.00
#
_symmetry.space_group_name_H-M   'P 1'
#
loop_
_entity.id
_entity.type
_entity.pdbx_description
1 polymer ?
#
loop_
_entity_poly.entity_id
_entity_poly.type
_entity_poly.pdbx_seq_one_letter_code
_entity_poly.pdbx_strand_id
1 'polypeptide(L)'
;WIKAVPRAQFSQGALYEVGSALSLFQVKNYAGEFIAALEGKMEAPLVSQDETIKVVAEDIEETTRDFVLKRLAQELKGHPFSEFISHLLGAMGYRTRLSPEGPDGGIDIIAHKDELGFEPPIIKVQVKSSDSSIGDP
;
A
#
# COMPACT_ATOMS: atom_id res chain seq x y z
N TRP A 1 0.73 22.14 -27.59
CA TRP A 1 0.40 20.71 -27.87
C TRP A 1 0.89 20.35 -29.25
N ILE A 2 1.63 19.25 -29.39
CA ILE A 2 2.27 18.85 -30.66
C ILE A 2 1.37 17.91 -31.48
N LYS A 3 0.66 16.98 -30.82
CA LYS A 3 -0.25 16.02 -31.47
C LYS A 3 -1.28 15.49 -30.46
N ALA A 4 -2.45 15.09 -30.93
CA ALA A 4 -3.44 14.35 -30.16
C ALA A 4 -3.54 12.92 -30.70
N VAL A 5 -3.37 11.93 -29.83
CA VAL A 5 -3.35 10.50 -30.20
C VAL A 5 -4.34 9.75 -29.30
N PRO A 6 -5.24 8.92 -29.86
CA PRO A 6 -6.18 8.13 -29.07
C PRO A 6 -5.47 7.17 -28.12
N ARG A 7 -5.94 7.08 -26.86
CA ARG A 7 -5.38 6.17 -25.84
C ARG A 7 -5.38 4.70 -26.26
N ALA A 8 -6.38 4.28 -27.06
CA ALA A 8 -6.49 2.91 -27.55
C ALA A 8 -5.36 2.49 -28.51
N GLN A 9 -4.53 3.44 -28.97
CA GLN A 9 -3.37 3.13 -29.79
C GLN A 9 -2.14 2.73 -28.96
N PHE A 10 -2.19 2.93 -27.63
CA PHE A 10 -1.08 2.62 -26.74
C PHE A 10 -1.27 1.29 -26.01
N SER A 11 -0.16 0.62 -25.69
CA SER A 11 -0.11 -0.53 -24.80
C SER A 11 -0.56 -0.14 -23.39
N GLN A 12 -1.10 -1.12 -22.65
CA GLN A 12 -1.57 -0.87 -21.30
C GLN A 12 -0.41 -0.47 -20.36
N GLY A 13 0.78 -1.03 -20.57
CA GLY A 13 1.99 -0.66 -19.84
C GLY A 13 2.39 0.81 -20.05
N ALA A 14 2.36 1.29 -21.31
CA ALA A 14 2.61 2.69 -21.63
C ALA A 14 1.57 3.62 -20.97
N LEU A 15 0.29 3.25 -21.00
CA LEU A 15 -0.79 4.01 -20.36
C LEU A 15 -0.65 4.08 -18.84
N TYR A 16 -0.20 3.01 -18.19
CA TYR A 16 0.06 3.03 -16.75
C TYR A 16 1.28 3.89 -16.39
N GLU A 17 2.35 3.84 -17.19
CA GLU A 17 3.55 4.64 -16.95
C GLU A 17 3.24 6.15 -16.99
N VAL A 18 2.35 6.58 -17.90
CA VAL A 18 1.89 7.98 -17.99
C VAL A 18 0.62 8.28 -17.18
N GLY A 19 0.05 7.27 -16.53
CA GLY A 19 -1.15 7.37 -15.69
C GLY A 19 -0.90 7.96 -14.30
N SER A 20 0.32 8.41 -14.03
CA SER A 20 0.72 9.02 -12.76
C SER A 20 -0.13 10.25 -12.41
N ALA A 21 -0.51 10.37 -11.13
CA ALA A 21 -1.21 11.55 -10.61
C ALA A 21 -0.32 12.81 -10.53
N LEU A 22 0.96 12.70 -10.91
CA LEU A 22 1.93 13.80 -10.88
C LEU A 22 1.92 14.59 -12.19
N SER A 23 1.94 15.92 -12.08
CA SER A 23 1.97 16.85 -13.22
C SER A 23 3.29 16.80 -14.03
N LEU A 24 4.36 16.26 -13.45
CA LEU A 24 5.66 16.07 -14.08
C LEU A 24 6.11 14.62 -13.88
N PHE A 25 6.36 13.91 -14.97
CA PHE A 25 6.81 12.52 -14.95
C PHE A 25 7.79 12.25 -16.09
N GLN A 26 8.56 11.17 -15.97
CA GLN A 26 9.49 10.69 -16.99
C GLN A 26 9.02 9.31 -17.49
N VAL A 27 8.97 9.14 -18.80
CA VAL A 27 8.73 7.85 -19.46
C VAL A 27 10.07 7.15 -19.63
N LYS A 28 10.23 5.95 -19.06
CA LYS A 28 11.48 5.17 -19.10
C LYS A 28 11.35 3.93 -19.98
N ASN A 29 10.26 3.19 -19.83
CA ASN A 29 10.12 1.86 -20.42
C ASN A 29 9.45 1.90 -21.80
N TYR A 30 8.46 2.78 -21.99
CA TYR A 30 7.66 2.83 -23.22
C TYR A 30 7.94 4.06 -24.10
N ALA A 31 9.10 4.71 -23.93
CA ALA A 31 9.44 5.93 -24.66
C ALA A 31 9.39 5.78 -26.19
N GLY A 32 9.81 4.60 -26.70
CA GLY A 32 9.77 4.29 -28.14
C GLY A 32 8.35 4.32 -28.71
N GLU A 33 7.36 3.89 -27.94
CA GLU A 33 5.95 3.87 -28.34
C GLU A 33 5.39 5.30 -28.49
N PHE A 34 5.72 6.18 -27.54
CA PHE A 34 5.33 7.60 -27.60
C PHE A 34 6.06 8.37 -28.72
N ILE A 35 7.32 8.06 -29.00
CA ILE A 35 8.06 8.65 -30.12
C ILE A 35 7.48 8.16 -31.46
N ALA A 36 7.20 6.87 -31.59
CA ALA A 36 6.55 6.31 -32.78
C ALA A 36 5.15 6.91 -32.99
N ALA A 37 4.41 7.17 -31.90
CA ALA A 37 3.14 7.89 -31.93
C ALA A 37 3.26 9.28 -32.56
N LEU A 38 4.31 10.03 -32.18
CA LEU A 38 4.58 11.36 -32.68
C LEU A 38 4.92 11.30 -34.18
N GLU A 39 5.80 10.37 -34.57
CA GLU A 39 6.23 10.17 -35.96
C GLU A 39 5.16 9.55 -36.87
N GLY A 40 4.09 8.99 -36.31
CA GLY A 40 3.01 8.38 -37.09
C GLY A 40 3.35 6.99 -37.65
N LYS A 41 4.38 6.33 -37.11
CA LYS A 41 4.85 4.98 -37.49
C LYS A 41 4.41 3.93 -36.47
N MET A 42 3.19 4.04 -35.97
CA MET A 42 2.75 3.18 -34.88
C MET A 42 2.17 1.87 -35.44
N GLU A 43 2.76 0.74 -35.06
CA GLU A 43 2.15 -0.59 -35.25
C GLU A 43 1.17 -0.85 -34.11
N ALA A 44 0.04 -1.50 -34.40
CA ALA A 44 -0.98 -1.81 -33.41
C ALA A 44 -0.37 -2.71 -32.30
N PRO A 45 -0.59 -2.42 -31.00
CA PRO A 45 0.01 -3.22 -29.95
C PRO A 45 -0.54 -4.64 -30.02
N LEU A 46 0.34 -5.63 -30.08
CA LEU A 46 -0.02 -7.01 -29.79
C LEU A 46 -0.44 -7.05 -28.32
N VAL A 47 -1.66 -7.53 -28.04
CA VAL A 47 -2.13 -7.80 -26.68
C VAL A 47 -1.38 -9.04 -26.16
N SER A 48 -0.07 -8.95 -25.97
CA SER A 48 0.69 -9.91 -25.18
C SER A 48 0.64 -9.46 -23.73
N GLN A 49 0.44 -10.39 -22.80
CA GLN A 49 0.67 -10.15 -21.38
C GLN A 49 2.14 -9.72 -21.21
N ASP A 50 2.38 -8.41 -21.21
CA ASP A 50 3.72 -7.84 -21.02
C ASP A 50 4.22 -8.19 -19.63
N GLU A 51 5.30 -8.98 -19.56
CA GLU A 51 6.00 -9.29 -18.30
C GLU A 51 6.41 -8.00 -17.56
N THR A 52 6.66 -6.92 -18.29
CA THR A 52 6.93 -5.59 -17.74
C THR A 52 5.79 -5.05 -16.87
N ILE A 53 4.53 -5.42 -17.11
CA ILE A 53 3.40 -5.01 -16.27
C ILE A 53 3.50 -5.64 -14.87
N LYS A 54 3.97 -6.89 -14.78
CA LYS A 54 4.16 -7.57 -13.49
C LYS A 54 5.29 -6.92 -12.70
N VAL A 55 6.43 -6.66 -13.35
CA VAL A 55 7.58 -5.99 -12.72
C VAL A 55 7.19 -4.61 -12.20
N VAL A 56 6.47 -3.81 -12.99
CA VAL A 56 6.01 -2.49 -12.55
C VAL A 56 5.00 -2.59 -11.39
N ALA A 57 4.11 -3.59 -11.39
CA ALA A 57 3.17 -3.79 -10.30
C ALA A 57 3.88 -4.19 -9.00
N GLU A 58 4.86 -5.09 -9.07
CA GLU A 58 5.68 -5.51 -7.94
C GLU A 58 6.48 -4.33 -7.35
N ASP A 59 7.12 -3.52 -8.21
CA ASP A 59 7.84 -2.31 -7.79
C ASP A 59 6.92 -1.31 -7.07
N ILE A 60 5.69 -1.12 -7.57
CA ILE A 60 4.70 -0.22 -6.95
C ILE A 60 4.26 -0.77 -5.59
N GLU A 61 4.04 -2.08 -5.48
CA GLU A 61 3.64 -2.73 -4.24
C GLU A 61 4.74 -2.59 -3.17
N GLU A 62 5.99 -2.90 -3.53
CA GLU A 62 7.14 -2.77 -2.65
C GLU A 62 7.34 -1.30 -2.21
N THR A 63 7.30 -0.36 -3.16
CA THR A 63 7.45 1.07 -2.85
C THR A 63 6.34 1.57 -1.92
N THR A 64 5.11 1.14 -2.15
CA THR A 64 3.96 1.51 -1.32
C THR A 64 4.08 0.92 0.08
N ARG A 65 4.46 -0.36 0.18
CA ARG A 65 4.69 -1.04 1.45
C ARG A 65 5.76 -0.33 2.26
N ASP A 66 6.88 0.01 1.64
CA ASP A 66 7.98 0.73 2.26
C ASP A 66 7.56 2.12 2.76
N PHE A 67 6.78 2.84 1.96
CA PHE A 67 6.26 4.15 2.33
C PHE A 67 5.38 4.05 3.59
N VAL A 68 4.43 3.10 3.61
CA VAL A 68 3.54 2.88 4.75
C VAL A 68 4.34 2.52 5.99
N LEU A 69 5.28 1.56 5.90
CA LEU A 69 6.10 1.15 7.03
C LEU A 69 6.94 2.31 7.60
N LYS A 70 7.59 3.09 6.74
CA LYS A 70 8.39 4.26 7.17
C LYS A 70 7.50 5.30 7.85
N ARG A 71 6.32 5.57 7.31
CA ARG A 71 5.38 6.54 7.89
C ARG A 71 4.90 6.10 9.28
N LEU A 72 4.51 4.84 9.42
CA LEU A 72 4.09 4.27 10.71
C LEU A 72 5.24 4.31 11.73
N ALA A 73 6.44 3.89 11.33
CA ALA A 73 7.60 3.87 12.23
C ALA A 73 8.06 5.26 12.68
N GLN A 74 7.90 6.30 11.84
CA GLN A 74 8.28 7.67 12.17
C GLN A 74 7.25 8.38 13.05
N GLU A 75 5.96 8.21 12.75
CA GLU A 75 4.88 9.00 13.37
C GLU A 75 4.24 8.31 14.57
N LEU A 76 4.30 6.97 14.64
CA LEU A 76 3.58 6.16 15.62
C LEU A 76 4.55 5.23 16.37
N LYS A 77 5.38 5.80 17.25
CA LYS A 77 6.24 5.00 18.15
C LYS A 77 5.60 4.85 19.52
N GLY A 78 5.60 3.62 20.06
CA GLY A 78 5.07 3.30 21.38
C GLY A 78 3.54 3.29 21.41
N HIS A 79 2.96 3.88 22.45
CA HIS A 79 1.52 3.87 22.70
C HIS A 79 0.64 4.39 21.54
N PRO A 80 1.01 5.46 20.79
CA PRO A 80 0.27 5.87 19.59
C PRO A 80 0.08 4.76 18.54
N PHE A 81 1.00 3.80 18.46
CA PHE A 81 0.84 2.66 17.55
C PHE A 81 -0.26 1.71 18.04
N SER A 82 -0.34 1.46 19.35
CA SER A 82 -1.42 0.66 19.95
C SER A 82 -2.78 1.31 19.72
N GLU A 83 -2.88 2.64 19.80
CA GLU A 83 -4.10 3.37 19.45
C GLU A 83 -4.46 3.23 17.97
N PHE A 84 -3.49 3.34 17.06
CA PHE A 84 -3.72 3.11 15.63
C PHE A 84 -4.24 1.70 15.33
N ILE A 85 -3.63 0.67 15.94
CA ILE A 85 -4.08 -0.72 15.78
C ILE A 85 -5.49 -0.93 16.38
N SER A 86 -5.80 -0.27 17.49
CA SER A 86 -7.14 -0.28 18.07
C SER A 86 -8.19 0.27 17.08
N HIS A 87 -7.90 1.39 16.42
CA HIS A 87 -8.77 1.95 15.39
C HIS A 87 -8.88 1.06 14.15
N LEU A 88 -7.79 0.41 13.73
CA LEU A 88 -7.80 -0.54 12.61
C LEU A 88 -8.74 -1.72 12.90
N LEU A 89 -8.61 -2.32 14.08
CA LEU A 89 -9.50 -3.40 14.51
C LEU A 89 -10.97 -2.92 14.60
N GLY A 90 -11.17 -1.69 15.06
CA GLY A 90 -12.45 -0.97 14.99
C GLY A 90 -13.05 -0.95 13.59
N ALA A 91 -12.25 -0.52 12.61
CA ALA A 91 -12.65 -0.47 11.21
C ALA A 91 -12.93 -1.85 10.60
N MET A 92 -12.28 -2.90 11.12
CA MET A 92 -12.55 -4.30 10.75
C MET A 92 -13.82 -4.87 11.41
N GLY A 93 -14.53 -4.08 12.24
CA GLY A 93 -15.78 -4.47 12.89
C GLY A 93 -15.60 -5.08 14.28
N TYR A 94 -14.42 -4.99 14.88
CA TYR A 94 -14.20 -5.38 16.27
C TYR A 94 -14.45 -4.21 17.21
N ARG A 95 -14.90 -4.49 18.42
CA ARG A 95 -14.84 -3.55 19.53
C ARG A 95 -13.54 -3.75 20.28
N THR A 96 -12.82 -2.67 20.51
CA THR A 96 -11.50 -2.70 21.15
C THR A 96 -11.54 -2.00 22.50
N ARG A 97 -10.71 -2.48 23.43
CA ARG A 97 -10.37 -1.81 24.68
C ARG A 97 -8.86 -1.69 24.74
N LEU A 98 -8.37 -0.45 24.83
CA LEU A 98 -6.96 -0.13 24.94
C LEU A 98 -6.55 -0.16 26.42
N SER A 99 -5.43 -0.80 26.73
CA SER A 99 -4.83 -0.76 28.05
C SER A 99 -4.28 0.65 28.33
N PRO A 100 -4.32 1.15 29.58
CA PRO A 100 -3.71 2.42 29.93
C PRO A 100 -2.18 2.34 29.83
N GLU A 101 -1.51 3.49 29.64
CA GLU A 101 -0.04 3.54 29.59
C GLU A 101 0.60 2.99 30.88
N GLY A 102 1.32 1.87 30.78
CA GLY A 102 2.00 1.26 31.91
C GLY A 102 2.70 -0.07 31.62
N PRO A 103 3.11 -0.81 32.66
CA PRO A 103 3.53 -2.20 32.52
C PRO A 103 2.30 -3.07 32.27
N ASP A 104 1.94 -3.25 31.00
CA ASP A 104 0.63 -3.80 30.60
C ASP A 104 0.57 -5.33 30.63
N GLY A 105 1.55 -5.99 31.26
CA GLY A 105 1.62 -7.44 31.36
C GLY A 105 1.67 -8.18 30.01
N GLY A 106 1.93 -7.46 28.92
CA GLY A 106 1.97 -7.99 27.55
C GLY A 106 0.63 -7.97 26.80
N ILE A 107 -0.39 -7.24 27.28
CA ILE A 107 -1.67 -7.08 26.55
C ILE A 107 -1.97 -5.58 26.37
N ASP A 108 -1.78 -5.11 25.14
CA ASP A 108 -2.03 -3.70 24.78
C ASP A 108 -3.50 -3.47 24.39
N ILE A 109 -4.13 -4.43 23.70
CA ILE A 109 -5.50 -4.30 23.21
C ILE A 109 -6.28 -5.60 23.42
N ILE A 110 -7.54 -5.48 23.84
CA ILE A 110 -8.51 -6.57 23.84
C ILE A 110 -9.59 -6.27 22.80
N ALA A 111 -9.77 -7.17 21.83
CA ALA A 111 -10.76 -7.07 20.77
C ALA A 111 -11.82 -8.18 20.86
N HIS A 112 -13.08 -7.83 20.62
CA HIS A 112 -14.26 -8.70 20.72
C HIS A 112 -15.33 -8.25 19.70
N LYS A 113 -16.34 -9.09 19.44
CA LYS A 113 -17.41 -8.79 18.46
C LYS A 113 -18.65 -8.15 19.09
N ASP A 114 -18.94 -8.49 20.33
CA ASP A 114 -20.13 -8.03 21.06
C ASP A 114 -19.84 -6.77 21.90
N GLU A 115 -20.86 -6.20 22.56
CA GLU A 115 -20.70 -4.99 23.41
C GLU A 115 -20.05 -5.30 24.77
N LEU A 116 -20.29 -6.51 25.27
CA LEU A 116 -19.97 -6.89 26.64
C LEU A 116 -18.67 -7.69 26.73
N GLY A 117 -18.22 -8.30 25.63
CA GLY A 117 -16.99 -9.10 25.56
C GLY A 117 -17.18 -10.54 26.01
N PHE A 118 -18.40 -11.06 25.95
CA PHE A 118 -18.74 -12.42 26.36
C PHE A 118 -18.74 -13.39 25.18
N GLU A 119 -18.97 -12.90 23.96
CA GLU A 119 -18.99 -13.75 22.78
C GLU A 119 -17.56 -13.97 22.24
N PRO A 120 -17.11 -15.24 22.15
CA PRO A 120 -15.88 -15.57 21.45
C PRO A 120 -15.96 -15.17 19.96
N PRO A 121 -14.83 -14.82 19.32
CA PRO A 121 -13.47 -14.87 19.85
C PRO A 121 -13.10 -13.61 20.65
N ILE A 122 -12.44 -13.82 21.79
CA ILE A 122 -11.75 -12.77 22.55
C ILE A 122 -10.30 -12.75 22.09
N ILE A 123 -9.91 -11.67 21.42
CA ILE A 123 -8.58 -11.51 20.83
C ILE A 123 -7.75 -10.62 21.76
N LYS A 124 -6.65 -11.16 22.28
CA LYS A 124 -5.65 -10.40 23.02
C LYS A 124 -4.53 -10.03 22.07
N VAL A 125 -4.24 -8.74 21.96
CA VAL A 125 -3.25 -8.21 21.03
C VAL A 125 -2.11 -7.57 21.82
N GLN A 126 -0.90 -7.96 21.46
CA GLN A 126 0.32 -7.29 21.89
C GLN A 126 0.89 -6.49 20.72
N VAL A 127 1.19 -5.22 20.94
CA VAL A 127 1.69 -4.29 19.93
C VAL A 127 3.15 -3.99 20.23
N LYS A 128 4.02 -4.27 19.26
CA LYS A 128 5.46 -3.95 19.33
C LYS A 128 5.81 -2.98 18.22
N SER A 129 6.43 -1.86 18.59
CA SER A 129 6.85 -0.79 17.66
C SER A 129 8.38 -0.63 17.63
N SER A 130 9.13 -1.73 17.66
CA SER A 130 10.60 -1.71 17.66
C SER A 130 11.17 -1.84 16.24
N ASP A 131 12.23 -1.09 15.94
CA ASP A 131 12.98 -1.17 14.68
C ASP A 131 13.92 -2.41 14.61
N SER A 132 14.06 -3.13 15.73
CA SER A 132 14.86 -4.35 15.86
C SER A 132 14.04 -5.60 15.56
N SER A 133 14.71 -6.64 15.02
CA SER A 133 14.11 -7.98 14.89
C SER A 133 13.53 -8.43 16.23
N ILE A 134 12.23 -8.77 16.23
CA ILE A 134 11.55 -9.28 17.42
C ILE A 134 12.07 -10.71 17.62
N GLY A 135 12.81 -10.93 18.69
CA GLY A 135 13.19 -12.28 19.11
C GLY A 135 11.96 -13.08 19.53
N ASP A 136 11.97 -14.38 19.21
CA ASP A 136 10.93 -15.32 19.64
C ASP A 136 10.77 -15.33 21.18
N PRO A 137 9.54 -15.52 21.70
CA PRO A 137 9.25 -15.56 23.13
C PRO A 137 9.90 -16.75 23.86
#